data_AF-Q939I0-F1
#
_entry.id   AF-Q939I0-F1
#
_cell.length_a   1.000
_cell.length_b   1.000
_cell.length_c   1.000
_cell.angle_alpha   90.00
_cell.angle_beta   90.00
_cell.angle_gamma   90.00
#
_symmetry.space_group_name_H-M   'P 1'
#
loop_
_entity.id
_entity.type
_entity.pdbx_description
1 polymer ?
#
loop_
_entity_poly.entity_id
_entity_poly.type
_entity_poly.pdbx_seq_one_letter_code
_entity_poly.pdbx_strand_id
1 'polypeptide(L)'
;MKLAPNVKKQPRGIKHKDTEVIIFAGSDAWAHAKQWQEHDARMAGDNEPPVVLADEQLKEIGNLQIVPDGRTSARIFRAGQLDPVMVKAIGQKLAA
;
A
#
# COMPACT_ATOMS: atom_id res chain seq x y z
N MET A 1 9.67 7.10 -11.51
CA MET A 1 8.26 6.93 -11.09
C MET A 1 8.00 7.75 -9.83
N LYS A 2 6.77 8.25 -9.64
CA LYS A 2 6.36 8.86 -8.37
C LYS A 2 6.16 7.74 -7.33
N LEU A 3 6.34 8.04 -6.05
CA LEU A 3 6.09 7.07 -4.98
C LEU A 3 4.72 7.31 -4.39
N ALA A 4 3.95 6.24 -4.18
CA ALA A 4 2.73 6.33 -3.39
C ALA A 4 3.07 6.74 -1.93
N PRO A 5 2.11 7.33 -1.19
CA PRO A 5 2.26 7.62 0.22
C PRO A 5 2.85 6.46 1.00
N ASN A 6 3.78 6.78 1.90
CA ASN A 6 4.46 5.86 2.81
C ASN A 6 5.38 4.80 2.17
N VAL A 7 5.47 4.66 0.84
CA VAL A 7 6.45 3.75 0.18
C VAL A 7 7.90 4.10 0.55
N LYS A 8 8.20 5.37 0.85
CA LYS A 8 9.52 5.80 1.37
C LYS A 8 9.81 5.33 2.80
N LYS A 9 8.77 5.06 3.59
CA LYS A 9 8.86 4.70 5.01
C LYS A 9 8.90 3.19 5.23
N GLN A 10 8.55 2.42 4.22
CA GLN A 10 8.66 0.97 4.22
C GLN A 10 10.14 0.53 4.29
N PRO A 11 10.46 -0.60 4.96
CA PRO A 11 11.78 -1.18 5.00
C PRO A 11 12.27 -1.54 3.60
N ARG A 12 13.58 -1.60 3.45
CA ARG A 12 14.22 -1.75 2.14
C ARG A 12 15.46 -2.63 2.20
N GLY A 13 15.79 -3.19 1.05
CA GLY A 13 16.96 -4.05 0.88
C GLY A 13 16.66 -5.51 1.17
N ILE A 14 17.64 -6.36 0.85
CA ILE A 14 17.48 -7.82 0.75
C ILE A 14 17.00 -8.47 2.06
N LYS A 15 17.38 -7.92 3.22
CA LYS A 15 16.95 -8.43 4.54
C LYS A 15 15.45 -8.30 4.78
N HIS A 16 14.76 -7.46 4.01
CA HIS A 16 13.32 -7.23 4.11
C HIS A 16 12.56 -7.76 2.89
N LYS A 17 13.18 -8.59 2.04
CA LYS A 17 12.54 -9.09 0.82
C LYS A 17 11.21 -9.80 1.10
N ASP A 18 11.14 -10.52 2.22
CA ASP A 18 9.99 -11.36 2.61
C ASP A 18 9.01 -10.65 3.54
N THR A 19 9.25 -9.39 3.94
CA THR A 19 8.20 -8.64 4.65
C THR A 19 7.15 -8.19 3.66
N GLU A 20 5.91 -8.60 3.92
CA GLU A 20 4.74 -8.23 3.14
C GLU A 20 4.47 -6.73 3.24
N VAL A 21 4.20 -6.09 2.11
CA VAL A 21 3.80 -4.67 2.08
C VAL A 21 2.29 -4.56 2.27
N ILE A 22 1.87 -3.87 3.32
CA ILE A 22 0.46 -3.61 3.60
C ILE A 22 0.00 -2.36 2.84
N ILE A 23 -1.05 -2.50 2.03
CA ILE A 23 -1.61 -1.44 1.19
C ILE A 23 -3.12 -1.30 1.48
N PHE A 24 -3.57 -0.09 1.81
CA PHE A 24 -5.01 0.24 1.85
C PHE A 24 -5.41 1.00 0.60
N ALA A 25 -6.51 0.59 -0.04
CA ALA A 25 -6.99 1.18 -1.30
C ALA A 25 -8.50 1.46 -1.27
N GLY A 26 -8.88 2.65 -1.71
CA GLY A 26 -10.27 3.12 -1.80
C GLY A 26 -10.53 4.46 -1.11
N SER A 27 -11.79 4.89 -1.10
CA SER A 27 -12.22 6.21 -0.60
C SER A 27 -11.80 6.49 0.84
N ASP A 28 -11.75 5.45 1.68
CA ASP A 28 -11.43 5.56 3.11
C ASP A 28 -10.02 5.07 3.46
N ALA A 29 -9.15 4.90 2.45
CA ALA A 29 -7.83 4.31 2.62
C ALA A 29 -6.97 5.00 3.70
N TRP A 30 -7.05 6.33 3.80
CA TRP A 30 -6.35 7.08 4.86
C TRP A 30 -6.85 6.77 6.26
N ALA A 31 -8.17 6.68 6.45
CA ALA A 31 -8.77 6.40 7.75
C ALA A 31 -8.42 4.98 8.21
N HIS A 32 -8.53 3.99 7.32
CA HIS A 32 -8.20 2.61 7.62
C HIS A 32 -6.70 2.41 7.88
N ALA A 33 -5.83 3.06 7.09
CA ALA A 33 -4.38 2.98 7.31
C ALA A 33 -3.98 3.57 8.67
N LYS A 34 -4.59 4.69 9.07
CA LYS A 34 -4.37 5.30 10.38
C LYS A 34 -4.82 4.37 11.51
N GLN A 35 -6.05 3.85 11.42
CA GLN A 35 -6.60 2.93 12.42
C GLN A 35 -5.73 1.66 12.57
N TRP A 36 -5.33 1.05 11.45
CA TRP A 36 -4.46 -0.12 11.47
C TRP A 36 -3.12 0.18 12.14
N GLN A 37 -2.52 1.34 11.86
CA GLN A 37 -1.24 1.74 12.45
C GLN A 37 -1.36 2.03 13.96
N GLU A 38 -2.47 2.61 14.40
CA GLU A 38 -2.71 2.96 15.80
C GLU A 38 -3.10 1.74 16.66
N HIS A 39 -3.65 0.69 16.04
CA HIS A 39 -4.14 -0.50 16.73
C HIS A 39 -3.38 -1.78 16.35
N ASP A 40 -3.72 -2.39 15.21
CA ASP A 40 -3.26 -3.74 14.84
C ASP A 40 -1.74 -3.84 14.74
N ALA A 41 -1.13 -2.90 14.01
CA ALA A 41 0.32 -2.84 13.82
C ALA A 41 1.04 -2.62 15.15
N ARG A 42 0.54 -1.65 15.92
CA ARG A 42 1.13 -1.27 17.21
C ARG A 42 1.12 -2.44 18.19
N MET A 43 0.04 -3.20 18.26
CA MET A 43 -0.06 -4.39 19.12
C MET A 43 0.93 -5.49 18.70
N ALA A 44 1.26 -5.58 17.41
CA ALA A 44 2.29 -6.47 16.88
C ALA A 44 3.72 -5.91 16.98
N GLY A 45 3.90 -4.70 17.50
CA GLY A 45 5.20 -4.01 17.57
C GLY A 45 5.67 -3.39 16.25
N ASP A 46 4.81 -3.39 15.21
CA ASP A 46 5.05 -2.74 13.93
C ASP A 46 4.68 -1.25 14.02
N ASN A 47 5.56 -0.38 13.54
CA ASN A 47 5.37 1.07 13.54
C ASN A 47 5.35 1.67 12.12
N GLU A 48 5.44 0.83 11.10
CA GLU A 48 5.56 1.26 9.71
C GLU A 48 4.18 1.60 9.15
N PRO A 49 3.97 2.82 8.66
CA PRO A 49 2.67 3.20 8.13
C PRO A 49 2.38 2.46 6.83
N PRO A 50 1.16 1.92 6.64
CA PRO A 50 0.77 1.28 5.39
C PRO A 50 0.91 2.20 4.18
N VAL A 51 1.09 1.60 3.01
CA VAL A 51 0.97 2.34 1.75
C VAL A 51 -0.50 2.67 1.52
N VAL A 52 -0.78 3.90 1.09
CA VAL A 52 -2.15 4.38 0.90
C VAL A 52 -2.40 4.68 -0.57
N LEU A 53 -3.48 4.10 -1.11
CA LEU A 53 -3.99 4.35 -2.46
C LEU A 53 -5.42 4.92 -2.36
N ALA A 54 -5.53 6.20 -1.99
CA ALA A 54 -6.79 6.93 -2.04
C ALA A 54 -7.10 7.40 -3.47
N ASP A 55 -8.25 8.03 -3.67
CA ASP A 55 -8.76 8.42 -5.00
C ASP A 55 -7.74 9.16 -5.87
N GLU A 56 -6.94 10.06 -5.28
CA GLU A 56 -5.89 10.80 -5.99
C GLU A 56 -4.78 9.88 -6.51
N GLN A 57 -4.36 8.91 -5.69
CA GLN A 57 -3.31 7.96 -6.08
C GLN A 57 -3.84 6.93 -7.08
N LEU A 58 -5.10 6.51 -6.96
CA LEU A 58 -5.73 5.57 -7.88
C LEU A 58 -5.82 6.17 -9.30
N LYS A 59 -6.10 7.47 -9.43
CA LYS A 59 -6.07 8.19 -10.72
C LYS A 59 -4.69 8.16 -11.41
N GLU A 60 -3.61 8.12 -10.64
CA GLU A 60 -2.23 8.10 -11.15
C GLU A 60 -1.56 6.72 -11.05
N ILE A 61 -2.30 5.64 -10.77
CA ILE A 61 -1.74 4.33 -10.39
C ILE A 61 -0.70 3.79 -11.37
N GLY A 62 -0.87 4.03 -12.68
CA GLY A 62 0.10 3.62 -13.70
C GLY A 62 1.49 4.24 -13.55
N ASN A 63 1.59 5.44 -12.96
CA ASN A 63 2.83 6.19 -12.78
C ASN A 63 3.40 6.12 -11.35
N LEU A 64 2.71 5.42 -10.45
CA LEU A 64 3.11 5.23 -9.06
C LEU A 64 3.88 3.93 -8.87
N GLN A 65 4.94 3.99 -8.06
CA GLN A 65 5.48 2.82 -7.39
C GLN A 65 4.72 2.66 -6.07
N ILE A 66 4.15 1.47 -5.88
CA ILE A 66 3.30 1.13 -4.72
C ILE A 66 3.93 0.08 -3.81
N VAL A 67 4.97 -0.62 -4.29
CA VAL A 67 5.80 -1.57 -3.54
C VAL A 67 7.26 -1.14 -3.67
N PRO A 68 8.03 -1.03 -2.57
CA PRO A 68 9.47 -0.78 -2.65
C PRO A 68 10.23 -1.87 -3.40
N ASP A 69 11.36 -1.52 -3.99
CA ASP A 69 12.19 -2.48 -4.72
C ASP A 69 12.68 -3.61 -3.80
N GLY A 70 12.70 -4.83 -4.34
CA GLY A 70 13.20 -6.03 -3.66
C GLY A 70 12.20 -6.72 -2.73
N ARG A 71 10.94 -6.25 -2.65
CA ARG A 71 9.85 -6.95 -1.95
C ARG A 71 9.25 -8.05 -2.83
N THR A 72 8.86 -9.16 -2.21
CA THR A 72 8.28 -10.32 -2.91
C THR A 72 6.76 -10.43 -2.76
N SER A 73 6.16 -9.72 -1.81
CA SER A 73 4.73 -9.80 -1.53
C SER A 73 4.13 -8.46 -1.10
N ALA A 74 2.86 -8.27 -1.43
CA ALA A 74 2.04 -7.16 -0.97
C ALA A 74 0.60 -7.66 -0.74
N ARG A 75 -0.07 -7.07 0.25
CA ARG A 75 -1.47 -7.31 0.58
C ARG A 75 -2.27 -6.04 0.40
N ILE A 76 -3.36 -6.13 -0.35
CA ILE A 76 -4.28 -5.02 -0.55
C ILE A 76 -5.53 -5.21 0.30
N PHE A 77 -5.81 -4.25 1.16
CA PHE A 77 -7.06 -4.12 1.88
C PHE A 77 -7.94 -3.09 1.19
N ARG A 78 -9.17 -3.48 0.86
CA ARG A 78 -10.18 -2.53 0.39
C ARG A 78 -10.65 -1.68 1.59
N ALA A 79 -10.60 -0.36 1.43
CA ALA A 79 -11.06 0.62 2.41
C ALA A 79 -12.11 1.53 1.78
N GLY A 80 -13.38 1.33 2.17
CA GLY A 80 -14.50 2.05 1.57
C GLY A 80 -14.80 1.61 0.13
N GLN A 81 -15.18 2.58 -0.71
CA GLN A 81 -15.46 2.34 -2.12
C GLN A 81 -14.16 2.18 -2.91
N LEU A 82 -14.11 1.14 -3.73
CA LEU A 82 -13.02 0.89 -4.67
C LEU A 82 -13.62 0.32 -5.95
N ASP A 83 -13.52 1.09 -7.03
CA ASP A 83 -14.13 0.68 -8.30
C ASP A 83 -13.42 -0.56 -8.89
N PRO A 84 -14.16 -1.48 -9.53
CA PRO A 84 -13.57 -2.68 -10.13
C PRO A 84 -12.46 -2.39 -11.16
N VAL A 85 -12.58 -1.28 -11.89
CA VAL A 85 -11.53 -0.80 -12.80
C VAL A 85 -10.23 -0.51 -12.06
N MET A 86 -10.31 0.07 -10.85
CA MET A 86 -9.15 0.37 -10.04
C MET A 86 -8.55 -0.89 -9.41
N VAL A 87 -9.38 -1.87 -9.02
CA VAL A 87 -8.89 -3.20 -8.59
C VAL A 87 -8.05 -3.84 -9.69
N LYS A 88 -8.56 -3.81 -10.93
CA LYS A 88 -7.82 -4.32 -12.09
C LYS A 88 -6.50 -3.57 -12.30
N ALA A 89 -6.52 -2.24 -12.23
CA ALA A 89 -5.33 -1.41 -12.43
C ALA A 89 -4.25 -1.67 -11.36
N ILE A 90 -4.65 -1.86 -10.09
CA ILE A 90 -3.73 -2.25 -9.01
C ILE A 90 -3.13 -3.63 -9.30
N GLY A 91 -3.95 -4.60 -9.71
CA GLY A 91 -3.48 -5.94 -10.07
C GLY A 91 -2.46 -5.91 -11.20
N GLN A 92 -2.71 -5.11 -12.25
CA GLN A 92 -1.77 -4.90 -13.35
C GLN A 92 -0.47 -4.24 -12.87
N LYS A 93 -0.55 -3.29 -11.92
CA LYS A 93 0.62 -2.61 -11.37
C LYS A 93 1.52 -3.54 -10.55
N LEU A 94 0.95 -4.55 -9.90
CA LEU A 94 1.69 -5.53 -9.09
C LEU A 94 2.29 -6.67 -9.93
N ALA A 95 1.77 -6.91 -11.12
CA ALA A 95 2.27 -7.93 -12.05
C ALA A 95 3.40 -7.42 -12.98
N ALA A 96 3.65 -6.11 -12.97
CA ALA A 96 4.64 -5.42 -13.81
C ALA A 96 5.98 -5.26 -13.09
#